data_AF-A0A1H2BXD6-F1
#
_entry.id   AF-A0A1H2BXD6-F1
#
_cell.length_a   1.000
_cell.length_b   1.000
_cell.length_c   1.000
_cell.angle_alpha   90.00
_cell.angle_beta   90.00
_cell.angle_gamma   90.00
#
_symmetry.space_group_name_H-M   'P 1'
#
loop_
_entity.id
_entity.type
_entity.pdbx_description
1 polymer ?
#
loop_
_entity_poly.entity_id
_entity_poly.type
_entity_poly.pdbx_seq_one_letter_code
_entity_poly.pdbx_strand_id
1 'polypeptide(L)'
;MAKDDTTLPARWRAAYNAALALLESDQPYSDPSDPVARARVQRARTDTRRWIRAQKTLAAVGELSPVQRFFVEQIPDDWWELDFRRRRRKRAPRHASGPVRTVPET
;
A
#
# COMPACT_ATOMS: atom_id res chain seq x y z
N MET A 1 -10.14 -5.74 37.66
CA MET A 1 -9.21 -6.19 36.61
C MET A 1 -9.79 -5.77 35.28
N ALA A 2 -9.25 -4.72 34.66
CA ALA A 2 -9.65 -4.35 33.32
C ALA A 2 -9.33 -5.54 32.40
N LYS A 3 -10.31 -6.00 31.62
CA LYS A 3 -10.01 -6.87 30.49
C LYS A 3 -9.11 -6.04 29.58
N ASP A 4 -7.83 -6.36 29.53
CA ASP A 4 -6.94 -5.85 28.50
C ASP A 4 -7.52 -6.29 27.16
N ASP A 5 -8.29 -5.40 26.54
CA ASP A 5 -8.80 -5.53 25.18
C ASP A 5 -7.59 -5.56 24.25
N THR A 6 -7.00 -6.76 24.13
CA THR A 6 -5.86 -7.09 23.27
C THR A 6 -6.23 -7.05 21.78
N THR A 7 -7.52 -6.81 21.47
CA THR A 7 -8.03 -6.75 20.11
C THR A 7 -8.13 -5.31 19.60
N LEU A 8 -7.43 -5.03 18.50
CA LEU A 8 -7.60 -3.78 17.75
C LEU A 8 -9.08 -3.57 17.39
N PRO A 9 -9.61 -2.33 17.54
CA PRO A 9 -10.92 -1.97 17.03
C PRO A 9 -11.06 -2.33 15.54
N ALA A 10 -12.26 -2.73 15.09
CA ALA A 10 -12.50 -3.14 13.70
C ALA A 10 -12.03 -2.08 12.68
N ARG A 11 -12.25 -0.78 12.98
CA ARG A 11 -11.76 0.35 12.19
C ARG A 11 -10.24 0.36 12.02
N TRP A 12 -9.50 -0.03 13.06
CA TRP A 12 -8.04 -0.10 13.06
C TRP A 12 -7.54 -1.29 12.25
N ARG A 13 -8.18 -2.46 12.38
CA ARG A 13 -7.86 -3.63 11.56
C ARG A 13 -8.05 -3.35 10.07
N ALA A 14 -9.15 -2.69 9.69
CA ALA A 14 -9.40 -2.32 8.30
C ALA A 14 -8.32 -1.38 7.75
N ALA A 15 -7.91 -0.36 8.53
CA ALA A 15 -6.86 0.56 8.13
C ALA A 15 -5.49 -0.12 8.03
N TYR A 16 -5.16 -1.02 8.97
CA TYR A 16 -3.94 -1.81 8.95
C TYR A 16 -3.88 -2.75 7.74
N ASN A 17 -4.97 -3.49 7.46
CA ASN A 17 -5.05 -4.35 6.28
C ASN A 17 -4.94 -3.54 4.97
N ALA A 18 -5.51 -2.34 4.92
CA ALA A 18 -5.34 -1.44 3.77
C ALA A 18 -3.89 -0.97 3.61
N ALA A 19 -3.19 -0.71 4.73
CA ALA A 19 -1.76 -0.39 4.73
C ALA A 19 -0.92 -1.57 4.24
N LEU A 20 -1.18 -2.80 4.71
CA LEU A 20 -0.50 -3.99 4.21
C LEU A 20 -0.78 -4.21 2.73
N ALA A 21 -2.04 -4.12 2.29
CA ALA A 21 -2.40 -4.26 0.88
C ALA A 21 -1.71 -3.23 -0.02
N LEU A 22 -1.50 -1.99 0.47
CA LEU A 22 -0.72 -0.96 -0.22
C LEU A 22 0.75 -1.37 -0.42
N LEU A 23 1.33 -2.12 0.53
CA LEU A 23 2.74 -2.53 0.54
C LEU A 23 2.97 -3.87 -0.18
N GLU A 24 2.06 -4.82 -0.04
CA GLU A 24 2.15 -6.17 -0.58
C GLU A 24 1.73 -6.24 -2.04
N SER A 25 0.66 -5.52 -2.41
CA SER A 25 0.02 -5.72 -3.70
C SER A 25 0.71 -4.96 -4.83
N ASP A 26 1.21 -5.72 -5.80
CA ASP A 26 1.66 -5.19 -7.09
C ASP A 26 0.50 -4.98 -8.07
N GLN A 27 -0.71 -5.46 -7.75
CA GLN A 27 -1.82 -5.53 -8.69
C GLN A 27 -2.28 -4.15 -9.18
N PRO A 28 -2.70 -4.04 -10.45
CA PRO A 28 -3.57 -2.95 -10.86
C PRO A 28 -4.96 -3.21 -10.25
N TYR A 29 -5.28 -2.56 -9.13
CA TYR A 29 -6.59 -2.68 -8.48
C TYR A 29 -7.76 -2.03 -9.24
N SER A 30 -7.57 -1.71 -10.51
CA SER A 30 -8.64 -1.23 -11.36
C SER A 30 -8.31 -1.62 -12.77
N ASP A 31 -9.34 -2.11 -13.47
CA ASP A 31 -9.37 -2.07 -14.93
C ASP A 31 -9.00 -0.63 -15.35
N PRO A 32 -7.94 -0.42 -16.15
CA PRO A 32 -7.52 0.91 -16.59
C PRO A 32 -8.63 1.68 -17.33
N SER A 33 -9.69 0.99 -17.71
CA SER A 33 -10.83 1.49 -18.47
C SER A 33 -11.86 2.25 -17.61
N ASP A 34 -11.87 2.09 -16.28
CA ASP A 34 -12.82 2.80 -15.39
C ASP A 34 -12.14 3.97 -14.63
N PRO A 35 -12.39 5.23 -15.02
CA PRO A 35 -11.81 6.40 -14.36
C PRO A 35 -12.33 6.61 -12.93
N VAL A 36 -13.56 6.18 -12.62
CA VAL A 36 -14.18 6.32 -11.29
C VAL A 36 -13.57 5.30 -10.33
N ALA A 37 -13.40 4.06 -10.77
CA ALA A 37 -12.68 3.04 -10.00
C ALA A 37 -11.24 3.49 -9.72
N ARG A 38 -10.55 4.04 -10.73
CA ARG A 38 -9.20 4.60 -10.57
C ARG A 38 -9.18 5.73 -9.54
N ALA A 39 -10.11 6.69 -9.60
CA ALA A 39 -10.16 7.81 -8.66
C ALA A 39 -10.40 7.33 -7.22
N ARG A 40 -11.32 6.38 -7.01
CA ARG A 40 -11.57 5.75 -5.70
C ARG A 40 -10.32 5.08 -5.15
N VAL A 41 -9.60 4.32 -5.97
CA VAL A 41 -8.36 3.67 -5.58
C VAL A 41 -7.28 4.70 -5.22
N GLN A 42 -7.10 5.76 -6.01
CA GLN A 42 -6.10 6.81 -5.68
C GLN A 42 -6.44 7.54 -4.38
N ARG A 43 -7.73 7.78 -4.12
CA ARG A 43 -8.19 8.38 -2.86
C ARG A 43 -7.88 7.45 -1.68
N ALA A 44 -8.27 6.18 -1.77
CA ALA A 44 -7.98 5.19 -0.73
C ALA A 44 -6.47 5.05 -0.45
N ARG A 45 -5.61 5.10 -1.49
CA ARG A 45 -4.14 5.12 -1.30
C ARG A 45 -3.69 6.37 -0.56
N THR A 46 -4.20 7.54 -0.94
CA THR A 46 -3.83 8.80 -0.29
C THR A 46 -4.22 8.81 1.18
N ASP A 47 -5.42 8.33 1.49
CA ASP A 47 -5.92 8.23 2.86
C ASP A 47 -5.08 7.23 3.67
N THR A 48 -4.74 6.07 3.09
CA THR A 48 -3.89 5.06 3.73
C THR A 48 -2.50 5.60 4.05
N ARG A 49 -1.87 6.36 3.13
CA ARG A 49 -0.56 7.00 3.37
C ARG A 49 -0.62 8.03 4.48
N ARG A 50 -1.65 8.88 4.46
CA ARG A 50 -1.88 9.86 5.51
C ARG A 50 -2.05 9.17 6.85
N TRP A 51 -2.78 8.07 6.88
CA TRP A 51 -2.96 7.25 8.07
C TRP A 51 -1.64 6.67 8.58
N ILE A 52 -0.84 6.00 7.74
CA ILE A 52 0.47 5.43 8.15
C ILE A 52 1.37 6.53 8.75
N ARG A 53 1.46 7.69 8.08
CA ARG A 53 2.27 8.81 8.56
C ARG A 53 1.80 9.30 9.93
N ALA A 54 0.49 9.51 10.08
CA ALA A 54 -0.09 9.94 11.34
C ALA A 54 0.18 8.92 12.45
N GLN A 55 0.03 7.62 12.18
CA GLN A 55 0.28 6.58 13.18
C GLN A 55 1.76 6.49 13.57
N LYS A 56 2.70 6.61 12.62
CA LYS A 56 4.14 6.66 12.93
C LYS A 56 4.49 7.88 13.79
N THR A 57 3.89 9.04 13.51
CA THR A 57 4.05 10.23 14.36
C THR A 57 3.48 10.00 15.77
N LEU A 58 2.27 9.44 15.88
CA LEU A 58 1.64 9.13 17.18
C LEU A 58 2.46 8.09 17.97
N ALA A 59 3.03 7.10 17.29
CA ALA A 59 3.91 6.11 17.92
C ALA A 59 5.17 6.76 18.51
N ALA A 60 5.76 7.72 17.79
CA ALA A 60 6.96 8.42 18.23
C ALA A 60 6.72 9.32 19.46
N VAL A 61 5.53 9.93 19.58
CA VAL A 61 5.17 10.77 20.73
C VAL A 61 4.56 9.99 21.91
N GLY A 62 4.39 8.66 21.77
CA GLY A 62 3.86 7.81 22.85
C GLY A 62 2.34 7.87 23.03
N GLU A 63 1.60 8.41 22.06
CA GLU A 63 0.13 8.59 22.10
C GLU A 63 -0.65 7.35 21.62
N LEU A 64 0.05 6.24 21.36
CA LEU A 64 -0.55 4.97 20.96
C LEU A 64 -0.59 3.98 22.11
N SER A 65 -1.70 3.23 22.20
CA SER A 65 -1.75 2.05 23.07
C SER A 65 -0.67 1.02 22.68
N PRO A 66 -0.20 0.18 23.61
CA PRO A 66 0.82 -0.84 23.32
C PRO A 66 0.45 -1.75 22.13
N VAL A 67 -0.83 -2.12 22.02
CA VAL A 67 -1.34 -2.93 20.90
C VAL A 67 -1.23 -2.16 19.58
N GLN A 68 -1.71 -0.91 19.53
CA GLN A 68 -1.61 -0.09 18.30
C GLN A 68 -0.17 0.13 17.87
N ARG A 69 0.71 0.41 18.84
CA ARG A 69 2.14 0.60 18.60
C ARG A 69 2.77 -0.63 17.97
N PHE A 70 2.51 -1.83 18.52
CA PHE A 70 3.00 -3.09 17.96
C PHE A 70 2.61 -3.27 16.48
N PHE A 71 1.38 -2.95 16.09
CA PHE A 71 0.96 -3.03 14.68
C PHE A 71 1.63 -1.98 13.80
N VAL A 72 1.84 -0.76 14.31
CA VAL A 72 2.52 0.31 13.57
C VAL A 72 4.02 0.02 13.40
N GLU A 73 4.64 -0.66 14.37
CA GLU A 73 6.03 -1.11 14.30
C GLU A 73 6.24 -2.20 13.23
N GLN A 74 5.23 -3.01 12.94
CA GLN A 74 5.29 -3.97 11.81
C GLN A 74 5.30 -3.30 10.43
N ILE A 75 4.91 -2.03 10.33
CA ILE A 75 5.00 -1.28 9.07
C ILE A 75 6.45 -0.80 8.91
N PRO A 76 7.16 -1.13 7.81
CA PRO A 76 8.53 -0.68 7.59
C PRO A 76 8.63 0.84 7.62
N ASP A 77 9.72 1.41 8.17
CA ASP A 77 9.93 2.86 8.15
C ASP A 77 10.13 3.39 6.71
N ASP A 78 10.71 2.56 5.84
CA ASP A 78 10.90 2.84 4.41
C ASP A 78 9.67 2.51 3.55
N TRP A 79 8.47 2.44 4.15
CA TRP A 79 7.22 2.14 3.44
C TRP A 79 6.97 3.09 2.25
N TRP A 80 7.42 4.35 2.36
CA TRP A 80 7.31 5.36 1.31
C TRP A 80 8.15 4.98 0.09
N GLU A 81 9.32 4.40 0.32
CA GLU A 81 10.24 3.99 -0.74
C GLU A 81 9.73 2.71 -1.41
N LEU A 82 9.20 1.77 -0.63
CA LEU A 82 8.52 0.58 -1.15
C LEU A 82 7.35 0.96 -2.09
N ASP A 83 6.50 1.90 -1.66
CA ASP A 83 5.41 2.41 -2.50
C ASP A 83 5.93 3.12 -3.76
N PHE A 84 7.01 3.92 -3.64
CA PHE A 84 7.61 4.64 -4.76
C PHE A 84 8.26 3.70 -5.79
N ARG A 85 9.06 2.73 -5.35
CA ARG A 85 9.70 1.72 -6.22
C ARG A 85 8.65 0.93 -7.00
N ARG A 86 7.52 0.57 -6.39
CA ARG A 86 6.41 -0.10 -7.09
C ARG A 86 5.73 0.80 -8.12
N ARG A 87 5.52 2.09 -7.82
CA ARG A 87 5.03 3.06 -8.82
C ARG A 87 5.97 3.17 -10.02
N ARG A 88 7.28 3.12 -9.77
CA ARG A 88 8.30 3.16 -10.83
C ARG A 88 8.30 1.90 -11.68
N ARG A 89 8.15 0.71 -11.10
CA ARG A 89 8.00 -0.56 -11.86
C ARG A 89 6.78 -0.53 -12.80
N LYS A 90 5.67 0.10 -12.41
CA LYS A 90 4.49 0.28 -13.29
C LYS A 90 4.70 1.29 -14.42
N ARG A 91 5.65 2.22 -14.26
CA ARG A 91 6.01 3.22 -15.29
C ARG A 91 7.13 2.76 -16.21
N ALA A 92 7.86 1.69 -15.88
CA ALA A 92 8.77 1.08 -16.82
C ALA A 92 7.91 0.57 -17.99
N PRO A 93 8.10 1.11 -19.22
CA PRO A 93 7.42 0.56 -20.36
C PRO A 93 7.84 -0.91 -20.48
N ARG A 94 6.88 -1.80 -20.68
CA ARG A 94 7.12 -3.07 -21.37
C ARG A 94 7.62 -2.74 -22.78
N HIS A 95 8.88 -2.33 -22.91
CA HIS A 95 9.59 -2.20 -24.16
C HIS A 95 10.73 -3.21 -24.13
N ALA A 96 10.43 -4.44 -24.56
CA ALA A 96 11.33 -5.34 -25.29
C ALA A 96 10.69 -6.73 -25.42
N SER A 97 9.60 -6.81 -26.17
CA SER A 97 9.37 -7.98 -27.01
C SER A 97 8.91 -7.39 -28.33
N GLY A 98 9.89 -6.91 -29.10
CA GLY A 98 9.66 -6.47 -30.47
C GLY A 98 9.06 -7.63 -31.27
N PRO A 99 8.33 -7.35 -32.36
CA PRO A 99 7.90 -8.40 -33.26
C PRO A 99 9.15 -9.14 -33.75
N VAL A 100 9.20 -10.45 -33.51
CA VAL A 100 10.20 -11.33 -34.13
C VAL A 100 10.02 -11.15 -35.63
N ARG A 101 10.98 -10.48 -36.26
CA ARG A 101 11.05 -10.32 -37.70
C ARG A 101 11.38 -11.71 -38.27
N THR A 102 10.36 -12.49 -38.60
CA THR A 102 10.50 -13.68 -39.43
C THR A 102 10.94 -13.22 -40.82
N VAL A 103 12.21 -13.42 -41.12
CA VAL A 103 12.75 -13.39 -42.48
C VAL A 103 12.08 -14.52 -43.27
N PRO A 104 11.48 -14.26 -44.45
CA PRO A 104 11.15 -15.34 -45.36
C PRO A 104 12.43 -15.78 -46.07
N GLU A 105 12.71 -17.07 -45.97
CA GLU A 105 13.72 -17.77 -46.74
C GLU A 105 13.14 -18.06 -48.13
N THR A 106 13.68 -17.43 -49.17
CA THR A 106 13.75 -17.90 -50.57
C THR A 106 14.66 -17.00 -51.39
#